data_AF-V8QZ38-F1
#
_entry.id   AF-V8QZ38-F1
#
_cell.length_a   1.000
_cell.length_b   1.000
_cell.length_c   1.000
_cell.angle_alpha   90.00
_cell.angle_beta   90.00
_cell.angle_gamma   90.00
#
_symmetry.space_group_name_H-M   'P 1'
#
loop_
_entity.id
_entity.type
_entity.pdbx_description
1 polymer ?
#
loop_
_entity_poly.entity_id
_entity_poly.type
_entity_poly.pdbx_seq_one_letter_code
_entity_poly.pdbx_strand_id
1 'polypeptide(L)'
;MFGAKKCLYNALGSICASFILIVISLAGIAFFLNGIWMNVLSILGALLLIYVGISGFKNIEINSVGIYEHTNFALFKESFFTGISNPKDIIFFITLLPQFINQSIPYFVSATSLTVGWIIVDFSTMMGYAIIASIIAKKLNQSAINKMRKASGFLIIIIGITLFAKNIFILTYL
;
A
#
# COMPACT_ATOMS: atom_id res chain seq x y z
N MET A 1 -0.96 22.82 10.22
CA MET A 1 -1.35 22.11 8.98
C MET A 1 -0.22 22.26 7.98
N PHE A 2 0.30 21.16 7.43
CA PHE A 2 1.27 21.22 6.34
C PHE A 2 0.61 21.86 5.11
N GLY A 3 1.24 22.89 4.52
CA GLY A 3 0.75 23.47 3.26
C GLY A 3 0.85 22.47 2.11
N ALA A 4 0.10 22.67 1.02
CA ALA A 4 0.06 21.76 -0.14
C ALA A 4 1.45 21.36 -0.66
N LYS A 5 2.41 22.30 -0.65
CA LYS A 5 3.81 22.06 -1.02
C LYS A 5 4.50 21.06 -0.08
N LYS A 6 4.27 21.12 1.24
CA LYS A 6 4.87 20.19 2.20
C LYS A 6 4.28 18.78 2.05
N CYS A 7 2.97 18.67 1.79
CA CYS A 7 2.33 17.38 1.50
C CYS A 7 2.89 16.74 0.22
N LEU A 8 3.14 17.54 -0.82
CA LEU A 8 3.73 17.06 -2.07
C LEU A 8 5.12 16.43 -1.85
N TYR A 9 6.01 17.10 -1.11
CA TYR A 9 7.35 16.56 -0.87
C TYR A 9 7.34 15.29 -0.02
N ASN A 10 6.45 15.23 0.98
CA ASN A 10 6.21 14.00 1.73
C ASN A 10 5.74 12.87 0.80
N ALA A 11 4.75 13.13 -0.06
CA ALA A 11 4.23 12.16 -1.01
C ALA A 11 5.28 11.67 -2.00
N LEU A 12 6.09 12.57 -2.56
CA LEU A 12 7.19 12.21 -3.46
C LEU A 12 8.21 11.31 -2.76
N GLY A 13 8.55 11.59 -1.49
CA GLY A 13 9.46 10.74 -0.72
C GLY A 13 8.91 9.32 -0.55
N SER A 14 7.64 9.20 -0.17
CA SER A 14 6.95 7.92 -0.03
C SER A 14 6.89 7.15 -1.36
N ILE A 15 6.52 7.81 -2.45
CA ILE A 15 6.40 7.17 -3.78
C ILE A 15 7.76 6.70 -4.29
N CYS A 16 8.83 7.48 -4.11
CA CYS A 16 10.17 7.06 -4.50
C CYS A 16 10.61 5.81 -3.73
N ALA A 17 10.33 5.73 -2.43
CA ALA A 17 10.62 4.54 -1.63
C ALA A 17 9.81 3.33 -2.11
N SER A 18 8.49 3.47 -2.24
CA SER A 18 7.60 2.43 -2.74
C SER A 18 8.00 1.94 -4.13
N PHE A 19 8.36 2.84 -5.04
CA PHE A 19 8.81 2.48 -6.39
C PHE A 19 10.05 1.57 -6.36
N ILE A 20 11.06 1.92 -5.56
CA ILE A 20 12.26 1.09 -5.42
C ILE A 20 11.89 -0.29 -4.86
N LEU A 21 11.06 -0.34 -3.82
CA LEU A 21 10.62 -1.61 -3.22
C LEU A 21 9.79 -2.47 -4.20
N ILE A 22 8.94 -1.86 -5.01
CA ILE A 22 8.17 -2.54 -6.06
C ILE A 22 9.10 -3.13 -7.11
N VAL A 23 10.07 -2.35 -7.60
CA VAL A 23 11.04 -2.83 -8.60
C VAL A 23 11.84 -4.02 -8.04
N ILE A 24 12.33 -3.92 -6.81
CA ILE A 24 13.05 -5.02 -6.14
C ILE A 24 12.14 -6.25 -6.00
N SER A 25 10.90 -6.05 -5.56
CA SER A 25 9.93 -7.14 -5.37
C SER A 25 9.61 -7.84 -6.68
N LEU A 26 9.32 -7.07 -7.74
CA LEU A 26 9.03 -7.60 -9.07
C LEU A 26 10.25 -8.35 -9.63
N ALA A 27 11.45 -7.79 -9.53
CA ALA A 27 12.68 -8.48 -9.93
C ALA A 27 12.83 -9.84 -9.21
N GLY A 28 12.53 -9.91 -7.91
CA GLY A 28 12.50 -11.17 -7.16
C GLY A 28 11.42 -12.14 -7.63
N ILE A 29 10.21 -11.63 -7.89
CA ILE A 29 9.06 -12.43 -8.37
C ILE A 29 9.34 -13.03 -9.76
N ALA A 30 10.11 -12.36 -10.61
CA ALA A 30 10.45 -12.83 -11.95
C ALA A 30 11.12 -14.23 -11.95
N PHE A 31 11.83 -14.60 -10.89
CA PHE A 31 12.44 -15.93 -10.74
C PHE A 31 11.41 -17.04 -10.47
N PHE A 32 10.22 -16.68 -9.97
CA PHE A 32 9.19 -17.62 -9.55
C PHE A 32 8.00 -17.69 -10.53
N LEU A 33 8.16 -17.19 -11.75
CA LEU A 33 7.09 -17.11 -12.76
C LEU A 33 6.48 -18.48 -13.11
N ASN A 34 7.29 -19.53 -13.06
CA ASN A 34 6.88 -20.89 -13.42
C ASN A 34 6.93 -21.76 -12.17
N GLY A 35 5.77 -22.03 -11.57
CA GLY A 35 5.65 -23.00 -10.48
C GLY A 35 4.67 -22.57 -9.40
N ILE A 36 4.55 -23.43 -8.39
CA ILE A 36 3.61 -23.25 -7.28
C ILE A 36 3.90 -21.99 -6.44
N TRP A 37 5.12 -21.46 -6.50
CA TRP A 37 5.56 -20.30 -5.74
C TRP A 37 4.75 -19.03 -6.02
N MET A 38 4.28 -18.83 -7.25
CA MET A 38 3.40 -17.69 -7.57
C MET A 38 2.07 -17.80 -6.81
N ASN A 39 1.53 -19.01 -6.70
CA ASN A 39 0.29 -19.28 -5.97
C ASN A 39 0.50 -19.18 -4.46
N VAL A 40 1.63 -19.68 -3.95
CA VAL A 40 2.01 -19.56 -2.53
C VAL A 40 2.13 -18.09 -2.12
N LEU A 41 2.89 -17.29 -2.88
CA LEU A 41 3.01 -15.86 -2.62
C LEU A 41 1.66 -15.16 -2.71
N SER A 42 0.83 -15.52 -3.69
CA SER A 42 -0.52 -14.98 -3.86
C SER A 42 -1.42 -15.27 -2.66
N ILE A 43 -1.39 -16.50 -2.14
CA ILE A 43 -2.13 -16.87 -0.92
C ILE A 43 -1.61 -16.08 0.28
N LEU A 44 -0.29 -15.95 0.44
CA LEU A 44 0.31 -15.15 1.50
C LEU A 44 -0.14 -13.69 1.43
N GLY A 45 -0.20 -13.10 0.24
CA GLY A 45 -0.68 -11.73 0.07
C GLY A 45 -2.16 -11.59 0.41
N ALA A 46 -3.00 -12.57 0.07
CA ALA A 46 -4.41 -12.57 0.45
C ALA A 46 -4.59 -12.65 1.98
N LEU A 47 -3.81 -13.50 2.65
CA LEU A 47 -3.76 -13.58 4.11
C LEU A 47 -3.25 -12.27 4.74
N LEU A 48 -2.25 -11.64 4.13
CA LEU A 48 -1.73 -10.35 4.57
C LEU A 48 -2.80 -9.26 4.46
N LEU A 49 -3.61 -9.23 3.39
CA LEU A 49 -4.75 -8.31 3.28
C LEU A 49 -5.75 -8.53 4.41
N ILE A 50 -6.13 -9.78 4.71
CA ILE A 50 -7.03 -10.09 5.83
C ILE A 50 -6.44 -9.56 7.14
N TYR A 51 -5.15 -9.82 7.40
CA TYR A 51 -4.45 -9.32 8.58
C TYR A 51 -4.43 -7.78 8.68
N VAL A 52 -4.11 -7.10 7.58
CA VAL A 52 -4.12 -5.62 7.51
C VAL A 52 -5.52 -5.08 7.73
N GLY A 53 -6.53 -5.73 7.15
CA GLY A 53 -7.93 -5.35 7.31
C GLY A 53 -8.42 -5.50 8.75
N ILE A 54 -8.08 -6.61 9.42
CA ILE A 54 -8.34 -6.83 10.86
C ILE A 54 -7.66 -5.75 11.71
N SER A 55 -6.42 -5.39 11.36
CA SER A 55 -5.68 -4.31 12.05
C SER A 55 -6.39 -2.94 11.94
N GLY A 56 -7.25 -2.74 10.93
CA GLY A 56 -8.09 -1.55 10.79
C GLY A 56 -9.15 -1.40 11.90
N PHE A 57 -9.51 -2.48 12.59
CA PHE A 57 -10.46 -2.45 13.71
C PHE A 57 -9.83 -2.01 15.03
N LYS A 58 -8.49 -2.06 15.13
CA LYS A 58 -7.77 -1.52 16.28
C LYS A 58 -7.90 0.00 16.26
N ASN A 59 -8.56 0.53 17.30
CA ASN A 59 -8.63 1.96 17.50
C ASN A 59 -7.20 2.52 17.64
N ILE A 60 -6.96 3.65 16.99
CA ILE A 60 -5.76 4.43 17.23
C ILE A 60 -6.11 5.60 18.14
N GLU A 61 -5.08 6.19 18.74
CA GLU A 61 -5.13 7.50 19.38
C GLU A 61 -4.35 8.48 18.51
N ILE A 62 -4.94 9.64 18.23
CA ILE A 62 -4.24 10.69 17.51
C ILE A 62 -3.48 11.51 18.54
N ASN A 63 -2.19 11.24 18.68
CA ASN A 63 -1.32 12.11 19.44
C ASN A 63 -1.09 13.38 18.62
N SER A 64 -1.20 14.54 19.27
CA SER A 64 -0.81 15.80 18.67
C SER A 64 0.70 15.77 18.43
N VAL A 65 1.10 15.55 17.18
CA VAL A 65 2.50 15.69 16.77
C VAL A 65 2.85 17.18 16.84
N GLY A 66 3.91 17.50 17.57
CA GLY A 66 4.44 18.87 17.65
C GLY A 66 4.73 19.43 16.26
N ILE A 67 4.45 20.72 16.07
CA ILE A 67 4.73 21.39 14.80
C ILE A 67 6.23 21.66 14.74
N TYR A 68 6.99 20.71 14.17
CA TYR A 68 8.38 20.95 13.81
C TYR A 68 8.43 21.60 12.41
N GLU A 69 9.16 22.70 12.28
CA GLU A 69 9.41 23.35 10.99
C GLU A 69 10.42 22.56 10.17
N HIS A 70 9.97 21.47 9.54
CA HIS A 70 10.77 20.78 8.55
C HIS A 70 10.78 21.56 7.22
N THR A 71 11.96 21.63 6.60
CA THR A 71 12.11 22.07 5.21
C THR A 71 11.45 21.06 4.27
N ASN A 72 11.05 21.49 3.07
CA ASN A 72 10.43 20.60 2.09
C ASN A 72 11.30 19.37 1.78
N PHE A 73 12.61 19.57 1.63
CA PHE A 73 13.55 18.48 1.38
C PHE A 73 13.75 17.56 2.59
N ALA A 74 13.68 18.10 3.82
CA ALA A 74 13.71 17.26 5.02
C ALA A 74 12.49 16.32 5.07
N LEU A 75 11.29 16.82 4.75
CA LEU A 75 10.07 16.00 4.67
C LEU A 75 10.18 14.90 3.61
N PHE A 76 10.74 15.22 2.43
CA PHE A 76 11.00 14.20 1.40
C PHE A 76 11.92 13.10 1.93
N LYS A 77 13.06 13.46 2.53
CA LYS A 77 14.02 12.48 3.04
C LYS A 77 13.43 11.65 4.16
N GLU A 78 12.72 12.27 5.09
CA GLU A 78 12.07 11.57 6.19
C GLU A 78 11.07 10.52 5.68
N SER A 79 10.17 10.90 4.76
CA SER A 79 9.22 9.96 4.16
C SER A 79 9.91 8.87 3.35
N PHE A 80 10.95 9.22 2.59
CA PHE A 80 11.71 8.25 1.80
C PHE A 80 12.41 7.21 2.68
N PHE A 81 13.19 7.66 3.68
CA PHE A 81 13.94 6.75 4.54
C PHE A 81 13.01 5.93 5.46
N THR A 82 11.90 6.52 5.90
CA THR A 82 10.88 5.80 6.66
C THR A 82 10.23 4.71 5.81
N GLY A 83 9.86 5.02 4.56
CA GLY A 83 9.25 4.06 3.65
C GLY A 83 10.21 2.94 3.24
N ILE A 84 11.43 3.28 2.81
CA ILE A 84 12.36 2.27 2.29
C ILE A 84 12.88 1.31 3.38
N SER A 85 12.95 1.79 4.63
CA SER A 85 13.39 0.97 5.77
C SER A 85 12.25 0.15 6.37
N ASN A 86 11.03 0.27 5.87
CA ASN A 86 9.87 -0.41 6.42
C ASN A 86 9.79 -1.86 5.92
N PRO A 87 10.11 -2.87 6.76
CA PRO A 87 10.09 -4.27 6.33
C PRO A 87 8.67 -4.72 5.96
N LYS A 88 7.64 -4.03 6.46
CA LYS A 88 6.25 -4.34 6.12
C LYS A 88 5.95 -4.09 4.64
N ASP A 89 6.54 -3.04 4.06
CA ASP A 89 6.19 -2.61 2.70
C ASP A 89 6.80 -3.56 1.67
N ILE A 90 8.05 -4.01 1.87
CA ILE A 90 8.65 -5.03 1.00
C ILE A 90 7.94 -6.38 1.10
N ILE A 91 7.57 -6.83 2.31
CA ILE A 91 6.79 -8.07 2.50
C ILE A 91 5.44 -7.95 1.80
N PHE A 92 4.81 -6.78 1.90
CA PHE A 92 3.55 -6.49 1.22
C PHE A 92 3.70 -6.58 -0.30
N PHE A 93 4.70 -5.93 -0.90
CA PHE A 93 4.87 -5.99 -2.36
C PHE A 93 5.23 -7.38 -2.87
N ILE A 94 6.12 -8.10 -2.20
CA ILE A 94 6.52 -9.47 -2.59
C ILE A 94 5.32 -10.43 -2.58
N THR A 95 4.44 -10.32 -1.59
CA THR A 95 3.31 -11.25 -1.43
C THR A 95 2.06 -10.78 -2.19
N LEU A 96 1.85 -9.48 -2.35
CA LEU A 96 0.66 -8.95 -2.99
C LEU A 96 0.77 -8.86 -4.51
N LEU A 97 1.88 -8.33 -5.05
CA LEU A 97 2.03 -8.09 -6.49
C LEU A 97 1.83 -9.33 -7.37
N PRO A 98 2.26 -10.55 -6.97
CA PRO A 98 1.99 -11.78 -7.70
C PRO A 98 0.54 -11.96 -8.14
N GLN A 99 -0.41 -11.54 -7.29
CA GLN A 99 -1.84 -11.73 -7.51
C GLN A 99 -2.40 -10.94 -8.69
N PHE A 100 -1.69 -9.88 -9.07
CA PHE A 100 -2.11 -8.95 -10.12
C PHE A 100 -1.28 -9.10 -11.39
N ILE A 101 -0.30 -10.01 -11.42
CA ILE A 101 0.45 -10.31 -12.64
C ILE A 101 -0.46 -11.07 -13.61
N ASN A 102 -0.60 -10.52 -14.82
CA ASN A 102 -1.30 -11.18 -15.91
C ASN A 102 -0.31 -12.04 -16.71
N GLN A 103 -0.49 -13.36 -16.62
CA GLN A 103 0.38 -14.34 -17.30
C GLN A 103 0.09 -14.46 -18.81
N SER A 104 -1.02 -13.90 -19.31
CA SER A 104 -1.39 -13.93 -20.73
C SER A 104 -0.66 -12.85 -21.57
N ILE A 105 0.12 -11.97 -20.93
CA ILE A 105 0.89 -10.92 -21.58
C ILE A 105 2.36 -10.99 -21.15
N PRO A 106 3.30 -10.37 -21.90
CA PRO A 106 4.70 -10.33 -21.49
C PRO A 106 4.87 -9.76 -20.08
N TYR A 107 5.67 -10.45 -19.26
CA TYR A 107 5.87 -10.10 -17.85
C TYR A 107 6.21 -8.62 -17.64
N PHE A 108 7.12 -8.07 -18.45
CA PHE A 108 7.53 -6.67 -18.36
C PHE A 108 6.37 -5.68 -18.57
N VAL A 109 5.43 -6.00 -19.46
CA VAL A 109 4.24 -5.18 -19.72
C VAL A 109 3.30 -5.22 -18.52
N SER A 110 3.08 -6.41 -17.94
CA SER A 110 2.27 -6.56 -16.73
C SER A 110 2.90 -5.83 -15.53
N ALA A 111 4.20 -6.03 -15.30
CA ALA A 111 4.97 -5.44 -14.21
C ALA A 111 4.98 -3.90 -14.28
N THR A 112 5.19 -3.34 -15.48
CA THR A 112 5.15 -1.89 -15.71
C THR A 112 3.76 -1.32 -15.46
N SER A 113 2.72 -1.98 -15.98
CA SER A 113 1.33 -1.55 -15.78
C SER A 113 0.94 -1.54 -14.30
N LEU A 114 1.36 -2.55 -13.53
CA LEU A 114 1.14 -2.61 -12.09
C LEU A 114 1.88 -1.49 -11.35
N THR A 115 3.14 -1.25 -11.70
CA THR A 115 3.95 -0.22 -11.06
C THR A 115 3.37 1.17 -11.30
N VAL A 116 2.97 1.47 -12.55
CA VAL A 116 2.33 2.75 -12.90
C VAL A 116 0.98 2.90 -12.20
N GLY A 117 0.15 1.85 -12.20
CA GLY A 117 -1.14 1.85 -11.50
C GLY A 117 -0.98 2.12 -10.01
N TRP A 118 0.00 1.50 -9.37
CA TRP A 118 0.32 1.73 -7.96
C TRP A 118 0.70 3.18 -7.68
N ILE A 119 1.63 3.75 -8.46
CA ILE A 119 2.07 5.15 -8.27
C ILE A 119 0.89 6.12 -8.38
N ILE A 120 0.00 5.92 -9.37
CA ILE A 120 -1.17 6.77 -9.57
C ILE A 120 -2.11 6.69 -8.37
N VAL A 121 -2.43 5.47 -7.90
CA VAL A 121 -3.33 5.26 -6.76
C VAL A 121 -2.72 5.81 -5.47
N ASP A 122 -1.43 5.56 -5.21
CA ASP A 122 -0.72 6.02 -4.01
C ASP A 122 -0.67 7.55 -3.95
N PHE A 123 -0.24 8.18 -5.05
CA PHE A 123 -0.22 9.64 -5.16
C PHE A 123 -1.61 10.26 -5.01
N SER A 124 -2.61 9.72 -5.71
CA SER A 124 -4.00 10.22 -5.66
C SER A 124 -4.58 10.09 -4.26
N THR A 125 -4.26 9.00 -3.55
CA THR A 125 -4.71 8.77 -2.18
C THR A 125 -4.08 9.76 -1.21
N MET A 126 -2.76 9.98 -1.27
CA MET A 126 -2.08 10.97 -0.42
C MET A 126 -2.59 12.38 -0.66
N MET A 127 -2.73 12.79 -1.93
CA MET A 127 -3.23 14.12 -2.27
C MET A 127 -4.72 14.28 -1.90
N GLY A 128 -5.54 13.24 -2.10
CA GLY A 128 -6.92 13.20 -1.68
C GLY A 128 -7.05 13.40 -0.16
N TYR A 129 -6.26 12.68 0.64
CA TYR A 129 -6.21 12.90 2.09
C TYR A 129 -5.72 14.30 2.46
N ALA A 130 -4.72 14.84 1.77
CA ALA A 130 -4.24 16.21 2.03
C ALA A 130 -5.34 17.25 1.77
N ILE A 131 -6.10 17.11 0.68
CA ILE A 131 -7.22 18.00 0.35
C ILE A 131 -8.34 17.85 1.39
N ILE A 132 -8.78 16.63 1.68
CA ILE A 132 -9.84 16.37 2.66
C ILE A 132 -9.44 16.93 4.03
N ALA A 133 -8.21 16.67 4.47
CA ALA A 133 -7.68 17.23 5.70
C ALA A 133 -7.66 18.76 5.66
N SER A 134 -7.32 19.40 4.54
CA SER A 134 -7.36 20.86 4.43
C SER A 134 -8.77 21.46 4.63
N ILE A 135 -9.82 20.72 4.26
CA ILE A 135 -11.21 21.18 4.32
C ILE A 135 -11.86 20.83 5.67
N ILE A 136 -11.68 19.60 6.16
CA ILE A 136 -12.41 19.08 7.33
C ILE A 136 -11.52 18.74 8.53
N ALA A 137 -10.22 19.08 8.55
CA ALA A 137 -9.35 18.77 9.70
C ALA A 137 -9.91 19.23 11.04
N LYS A 138 -10.60 20.39 11.10
CA LYS A 138 -11.22 20.89 12.33
C LYS A 138 -12.46 20.10 12.78
N LYS A 139 -13.05 19.28 11.89
CA LYS A 139 -14.24 18.44 12.15
C LYS A 139 -13.89 16.95 12.29
N LEU A 140 -12.67 16.54 11.93
CA LEU A 140 -12.17 15.18 12.10
C LEU A 140 -11.86 14.93 13.57
N ASN A 141 -12.72 14.16 14.23
CA ASN A 141 -12.49 13.67 15.58
C ASN A 141 -12.02 12.22 15.57
N GLN A 142 -11.53 11.74 16.72
CA GLN A 142 -11.02 10.38 16.91
C GLN A 142 -12.02 9.31 16.44
N SER A 143 -13.31 9.53 16.73
CA SER A 143 -14.40 8.59 16.38
C SER A 143 -14.59 8.48 14.88
N ALA A 144 -14.58 9.59 14.14
CA ALA A 144 -14.69 9.59 12.69
C ALA A 144 -13.51 8.86 12.03
N ILE A 145 -12.28 9.10 12.50
CA ILE A 145 -11.08 8.45 11.97
C ILE A 145 -11.12 6.94 12.25
N ASN A 146 -11.50 6.52 13.45
CA ASN A 146 -11.64 5.10 13.78
C ASN A 146 -12.78 4.43 12.97
N LYS A 147 -13.90 5.13 12.67
CA LYS A 147 -14.95 4.61 11.78
C LYS A 147 -14.44 4.42 10.35
N MET A 148 -13.71 5.39 9.81
CA MET A 148 -13.11 5.28 8.47
C MET A 148 -12.12 4.11 8.40
N ARG A 149 -11.25 3.96 9.41
CA ARG A 149 -10.32 2.83 9.50
C ARG A 149 -11.03 1.48 9.53
N LYS A 150 -12.13 1.35 10.29
CA LYS A 150 -12.95 0.14 10.34
C LYS A 150 -13.61 -0.16 8.99
N ALA A 151 -14.15 0.86 8.32
CA ALA A 151 -14.76 0.70 7.00
C ALA A 151 -13.74 0.26 5.95
N SER A 152 -12.57 0.90 5.89
CA SER A 152 -11.47 0.47 5.02
C SER A 152 -10.98 -0.93 5.37
N GLY A 153 -10.86 -1.24 6.65
CA GLY A 153 -10.46 -2.58 7.12
C GLY A 153 -11.43 -3.67 6.67
N PHE A 154 -12.73 -3.41 6.77
CA PHE A 154 -13.78 -4.32 6.29
C PHE A 154 -13.68 -4.57 4.78
N LEU A 155 -13.52 -3.51 3.98
CA LEU A 155 -13.34 -3.65 2.52
C LEU A 155 -12.10 -4.47 2.16
N ILE A 156 -10.98 -4.21 2.85
CA ILE A 156 -9.73 -4.96 2.64
C ILE A 156 -9.90 -6.44 3.00
N ILE A 157 -10.63 -6.77 4.06
CA ILE A 157 -10.94 -8.18 4.41
C ILE A 157 -11.74 -8.85 3.29
N ILE A 158 -12.76 -8.20 2.75
CA ILE A 158 -13.57 -8.76 1.65
C ILE A 158 -12.67 -9.06 0.45
N ILE A 159 -11.81 -8.12 0.06
CA ILE A 159 -10.85 -8.30 -1.04
C ILE A 159 -9.93 -9.49 -0.73
N GLY A 160 -9.37 -9.54 0.49
CA GLY A 160 -8.49 -10.63 0.92
C GLY A 160 -9.15 -12.00 0.88
N ILE A 161 -10.37 -12.15 1.40
CA ILE A 161 -11.15 -13.40 1.35
C ILE A 161 -11.43 -13.80 -0.10
N THR A 162 -11.82 -12.85 -0.94
CA THR A 162 -12.13 -13.11 -2.36
C THR A 162 -10.91 -13.63 -3.11
N LEU A 163 -9.76 -12.99 -2.89
CA LEU A 163 -8.49 -13.41 -3.49
C LEU A 163 -8.02 -14.75 -2.94
N PHE A 164 -8.17 -15.00 -1.63
CA PHE A 164 -7.84 -16.29 -1.04
C PHE A 164 -8.68 -17.42 -1.65
N ALA A 165 -10.00 -17.25 -1.72
CA ALA A 165 -10.90 -18.23 -2.32
C ALA A 165 -10.57 -18.51 -3.79
N LYS A 166 -10.28 -17.46 -4.58
CA LYS A 166 -9.83 -17.60 -5.98
C LYS A 166 -8.55 -18.45 -6.09
N ASN A 167 -7.55 -18.19 -5.25
CA ASN A 167 -6.27 -18.90 -5.30
C ASN A 167 -6.40 -20.37 -4.86
N ILE A 168 -7.22 -20.66 -3.83
CA ILE A 168 -7.52 -22.03 -3.42
C ILE A 168 -8.26 -22.80 -4.53
N PHE A 169 -9.22 -22.15 -5.18
CA PHE A 169 -9.91 -22.73 -6.33
C PHE A 169 -8.90 -23.11 -7.41
N ILE A 170 -8.03 -22.20 -7.85
CA ILE A 170 -7.00 -22.47 -8.86
C ILE A 170 -6.12 -23.67 -8.48
N LEU A 171 -5.74 -23.79 -7.20
CA LEU A 171 -4.90 -24.90 -6.71
C LEU A 171 -5.61 -26.27 -6.77
N THR A 172 -6.94 -26.29 -6.70
CA THR A 172 -7.75 -27.53 -6.64
C THR A 172 -7.97 -28.14 -8.03
N TYR A 173 -7.79 -27.35 -9.10
CA TYR A 173 -7.97 -27.78 -10.50
C TYR A 173 -6.65 -27.87 -11.29
N LEU A 174 -5.51 -27.81 -10.61
CA LEU A 174 -4.16 -28.11 -11.12
C LEU A 174 -3.78 -29.55 -10.76
#